data_AF-A0A9D7TTH8-F1
#
_entry.id   AF-A0A9D7TTH8-F1
#
_cell.length_a   1.000
_cell.length_b   1.000
_cell.length_c   1.000
_cell.angle_alpha   90.00
_cell.angle_beta   90.00
_cell.angle_gamma   90.00
#
_symmetry.space_group_name_H-M   'P 1'
#
loop_
_entity.id
_entity.type
_entity.pdbx_description
1 polymer ?
#
loop_
_entity_poly.entity_id
_entity_poly.type
_entity_poly.pdbx_seq_one_letter_code
_entity_poly.pdbx_strand_id
1 'polypeptide(L)'
;MKIAILGCGNMGMAFARSFIQYDLVKKENLLLIEKNKERCAILNLAREGVVVNTINDEISTVDLVILAVKPQDFKNLASEMHGRLKHDQIVLSIMAGIKISKIQNMINHKFVVRA
;
A
#
# COMPACT_ATOMS: atom_id res chain seq x y z
N MET A 1 13.99 2.72 -5.58
CA MET A 1 12.54 2.94 -5.46
C MET A 1 12.05 2.30 -4.18
N LYS A 2 11.21 3.01 -3.41
CA LYS A 2 10.51 2.52 -2.23
C LYS A 2 9.04 2.35 -2.54
N ILE A 3 8.44 1.24 -2.09
CA ILE A 3 7.02 0.93 -2.32
C ILE A 3 6.34 0.70 -0.99
N ALA A 4 5.15 1.28 -0.79
CA ALA A 4 4.21 0.87 0.24
C ALA A 4 3.08 0.03 -0.36
N ILE A 5 2.73 -1.09 0.28
CA ILE A 5 1.57 -1.91 -0.07
C ILE A 5 0.59 -1.86 1.10
N LEU A 6 -0.60 -1.29 0.85
CA LEU A 6 -1.68 -1.19 1.83
C LEU A 6 -2.65 -2.34 1.60
N GLY A 7 -2.69 -3.27 2.56
CA GLY A 7 -3.43 -4.51 2.46
C GLY A 7 -2.53 -5.65 2.00
N CYS A 8 -2.14 -6.51 2.93
CA CYS A 8 -1.21 -7.61 2.65
C CYS A 8 -1.97 -8.91 2.38
N GLY A 9 -3.13 -8.85 1.72
CA GLY A 9 -3.89 -10.03 1.29
C GLY A 9 -3.23 -10.76 0.10
N ASN A 10 -3.99 -11.61 -0.60
CA ASN A 10 -3.46 -12.39 -1.73
C ASN A 10 -2.82 -11.50 -2.81
N MET A 11 -3.54 -10.47 -3.27
CA MET A 11 -3.03 -9.59 -4.32
C MET A 11 -1.85 -8.74 -3.84
N GLY A 12 -1.95 -8.12 -2.66
CA GLY A 12 -0.85 -7.34 -2.09
C GLY A 12 0.44 -8.16 -1.94
N MET A 13 0.32 -9.40 -1.46
CA MET A 13 1.47 -10.31 -1.35
C MET A 13 1.97 -10.82 -2.70
N ALA A 14 1.09 -11.01 -3.69
CA ALA A 14 1.53 -11.38 -5.03
C ALA A 14 2.42 -10.29 -5.64
N PHE A 15 2.04 -9.02 -5.52
CA PHE A 15 2.88 -7.89 -5.93
C PHE A 15 4.17 -7.82 -5.11
N ALA A 16 4.08 -7.84 -3.77
CA ALA A 16 5.23 -7.82 -2.88
C ALA A 16 6.28 -8.86 -3.28
N ARG A 17 5.88 -10.13 -3.38
CA ARG A 17 6.76 -11.25 -3.70
C ARG A 17 7.31 -11.16 -5.11
N SER A 18 6.50 -10.75 -6.09
CA SER A 18 6.97 -10.57 -7.46
C SER A 18 8.03 -9.47 -7.55
N PHE A 19 7.84 -8.35 -6.85
CA PHE A 19 8.83 -7.26 -6.84
C PHE A 19 10.17 -7.67 -6.25
N ILE A 20 10.15 -8.51 -5.20
CA ILE A 20 11.38 -9.08 -4.65
C ILE A 20 11.98 -10.12 -5.62
N GLN A 21 11.15 -11.03 -6.15
CA GLN A 21 11.60 -12.12 -7.02
C GLN A 21 12.29 -11.62 -8.30
N TYR A 22 11.80 -10.51 -8.87
CA TYR A 22 12.36 -9.92 -10.09
C TYR A 22 13.33 -8.76 -9.80
N ASP A 23 13.85 -8.65 -8.57
CA ASP A 23 14.83 -7.64 -8.15
C ASP A 23 14.41 -6.18 -8.43
N LEU A 24 13.11 -5.91 -8.48
CA LEU A 24 12.58 -4.55 -8.71
C LEU A 24 12.68 -3.68 -7.46
N VAL A 25 12.58 -4.30 -6.28
CA VAL A 25 12.65 -3.64 -4.97
C VAL A 25 13.36 -4.54 -3.97
N LYS A 26 14.20 -3.95 -3.11
CA LYS A 26 14.78 -4.66 -1.96
C LYS A 26 13.78 -4.75 -0.81
N LYS A 27 13.81 -5.81 -0.02
CA LYS A 27 12.91 -6.02 1.14
C LYS A 27 12.86 -4.82 2.11
N GLU A 28 14.00 -4.19 2.38
CA GLU A 28 14.11 -2.99 3.22
C GLU A 28 13.40 -1.74 2.65
N ASN A 29 13.14 -1.72 1.34
CA ASN A 29 12.44 -0.65 0.63
C ASN A 29 10.98 -1.01 0.34
N LEU A 30 10.50 -2.14 0.86
CA LEU A 30 9.13 -2.60 0.73
C LEU A 30 8.41 -2.47 2.08
N LEU A 31 7.57 -1.44 2.19
CA LEU A 31 6.72 -1.20 3.35
C LEU A 31 5.39 -1.94 3.18
N LEU A 32 5.07 -2.81 4.12
CA LEU A 32 3.86 -3.63 4.15
C LEU A 32 2.95 -3.13 5.28
N ILE A 33 1.79 -2.59 4.93
CA ILE A 33 0.82 -2.06 5.88
C ILE A 33 -0.35 -3.05 6.00
N GLU A 34 -0.50 -3.68 7.16
CA GLU A 34 -1.50 -4.72 7.42
C GLU A 34 -2.22 -4.49 8.75
N LYS A 35 -3.56 -4.37 8.74
CA LYS A 35 -4.33 -4.08 9.96
C LYS A 35 -4.41 -5.27 10.92
N ASN A 36 -4.33 -6.51 10.41
CA ASN A 36 -4.43 -7.71 11.25
C ASN A 36 -3.08 -8.02 11.92
N LYS A 37 -3.06 -7.98 13.25
CA LYS A 37 -1.84 -8.19 14.06
C LYS A 37 -1.24 -9.60 13.91
N GLU A 38 -2.07 -10.64 13.82
CA GLU A 38 -1.60 -12.02 13.62
C GLU A 38 -0.89 -12.13 12.26
N ARG A 39 -1.49 -11.53 11.23
CA ARG A 39 -0.89 -11.49 9.89
C ARG A 39 0.40 -10.67 9.87
N CYS A 40 0.47 -9.56 10.61
CA CYS A 40 1.72 -8.82 10.80
C CYS A 40 2.83 -9.70 11.39
N ALA A 41 2.51 -10.50 12.40
CA ALA A 41 3.49 -11.41 13.02
C ALA A 41 4.01 -12.45 12.01
N ILE A 42 3.12 -13.04 11.22
CA ILE A 42 3.48 -13.99 10.16
C ILE A 42 4.40 -13.33 9.11
N LEU A 43 4.06 -12.12 8.64
CA LEU A 43 4.85 -11.40 7.64
C LEU A 43 6.24 -11.01 8.16
N ASN A 44 6.33 -10.60 9.43
CA ASN A 44 7.60 -10.30 10.09
C ASN A 44 8.48 -11.54 10.22
N LEU A 45 7.93 -12.68 10.66
CA LEU A 45 8.66 -13.95 10.75
C LEU A 45 9.20 -14.40 9.38
N ALA A 46 8.38 -14.25 8.33
CA ALA A 46 8.77 -14.57 6.96
C ALA A 46 9.73 -13.55 6.32
N ARG A 47 9.98 -12.40 6.97
CA ARG A 47 10.81 -11.31 6.47
C ARG A 47 10.40 -10.89 5.06
N GLU A 48 9.10 -10.66 4.87
CA GLU A 48 8.52 -10.31 3.56
C GLU A 48 8.71 -8.82 3.20
N GLY A 49 9.12 -8.00 4.17
CA GLY A 49 9.37 -6.56 4.02
C GLY A 49 9.45 -5.88 5.39
N VAL A 50 9.41 -4.54 5.40
CA VAL A 50 9.18 -3.75 6.62
C VAL A 50 7.69 -3.77 6.91
N VAL A 51 7.26 -4.36 8.04
CA VAL A 51 5.83 -4.56 8.33
C VAL A 51 5.38 -3.62 9.43
N VAL A 52 4.31 -2.87 9.17
CA VAL A 52 3.64 -2.00 10.14
C VAL A 52 2.15 -2.32 10.19
N ASN A 53 1.55 -2.14 11.37
CA ASN A 53 0.14 -2.48 11.59
C ASN A 53 -0.85 -1.33 11.35
N THR A 54 -0.32 -0.12 11.10
CA THR A 54 -1.09 1.10 10.88
C THR A 54 -0.33 2.02 9.92
N ILE A 55 -1.05 2.91 9.24
CA ILE A 55 -0.41 3.95 8.42
C ILE A 55 0.30 4.93 9.37
N ASN A 56 1.60 5.08 9.17
CA ASN A 56 2.47 6.03 9.87
C ASN A 56 3.12 7.00 8.86
N ASP A 57 4.01 7.87 9.34
CA ASP A 57 4.66 8.88 8.50
C ASP A 57 5.67 8.30 7.49
N GLU A 58 6.05 7.02 7.62
CA GLU A 58 6.93 6.35 6.66
C GLU A 58 6.29 6.26 5.27
N ILE A 59 4.95 6.33 5.19
CA ILE A 59 4.24 6.39 3.90
C ILE A 59 4.66 7.62 3.08
N SER A 60 5.14 8.70 3.71
CA SER A 60 5.63 9.88 2.99
C SER A 60 7.03 9.69 2.37
N THR A 61 7.70 8.59 2.71
CA THR A 61 9.06 8.28 2.26
C THR A 61 9.11 7.34 1.06
N VAL A 62 7.96 6.80 0.63
CA VAL A 62 7.89 5.88 -0.51
C VAL A 62 7.65 6.63 -1.82
N ASP A 63 8.01 6.03 -2.95
CA ASP A 63 7.77 6.62 -4.28
C ASP A 63 6.41 6.18 -4.83
N LEU A 64 6.01 4.93 -4.53
CA LEU A 64 4.79 4.30 -5.01
C LEU A 64 3.97 3.72 -3.84
N VAL A 65 2.68 4.00 -3.84
CA VAL A 65 1.71 3.51 -2.87
C VAL A 65 0.72 2.61 -3.57
N ILE A 66 0.63 1.33 -3.19
CA ILE A 66 -0.26 0.35 -3.79
C ILE A 66 -1.46 0.10 -2.86
N LEU A 67 -2.66 0.40 -3.35
CA LEU A 67 -3.92 0.11 -2.65
C LEU A 67 -4.41 -1.29 -3.01
N ALA A 68 -4.14 -2.25 -2.13
CA ALA A 68 -4.48 -3.67 -2.26
C ALA A 68 -5.48 -4.17 -1.19
N VAL A 69 -6.23 -3.24 -0.58
CA VAL A 69 -7.31 -3.56 0.37
C VAL A 69 -8.59 -3.97 -0.35
N LYS A 70 -9.53 -4.55 0.39
CA LYS A 70 -10.87 -4.79 -0.15
C LYS A 70 -11.60 -3.46 -0.38
N PRO A 71 -12.42 -3.31 -1.43
CA PRO A 71 -13.11 -2.04 -1.75
C PRO A 71 -13.93 -1.45 -0.59
N GLN A 72 -14.54 -2.30 0.24
CA GLN A 72 -15.31 -1.88 1.41
C GLN A 72 -14.45 -1.28 2.54
N ASP A 73 -13.17 -1.66 2.64
CA ASP A 73 -12.25 -1.16 3.66
C ASP A 73 -11.64 0.19 3.26
N PHE A 74 -11.70 0.56 1.98
CA PHE A 74 -11.05 1.74 1.44
C PHE A 74 -11.52 3.05 2.10
N LYS A 75 -12.78 3.13 2.55
CA LYS A 75 -13.28 4.36 3.19
C LYS A 75 -12.49 4.71 4.46
N ASN A 76 -12.24 3.73 5.32
CA ASN A 76 -11.50 3.95 6.55
C ASN A 76 -10.02 4.20 6.26
N LEU A 77 -9.46 3.42 5.34
CA LEU A 77 -8.07 3.57 4.89
C LEU A 77 -7.81 4.97 4.33
N ALA A 78 -8.69 5.45 3.46
CA ALA A 78 -8.54 6.75 2.82
C ALA A 78 -8.45 7.86 3.87
N SER A 79 -9.33 7.87 4.86
CA SER A 79 -9.31 8.83 5.98
C SER A 79 -7.96 8.83 6.72
N GLU A 80 -7.35 7.67 6.95
CA GLU A 80 -6.04 7.56 7.60
C GLU A 80 -4.87 8.04 6.71
N MET A 81 -5.07 8.15 5.39
CA MET A 81 -4.06 8.63 4.45
C MET A 81 -4.10 10.15 4.23
N HIS A 82 -5.19 10.83 4.62
CA HIS A 82 -5.34 12.28 4.42
C HIS A 82 -4.15 13.05 5.00
N GLY A 83 -3.52 13.88 4.17
CA GLY A 83 -2.40 14.74 4.56
C GLY A 83 -1.07 14.03 4.78
N ARG A 84 -0.99 12.71 4.55
CA ARG A 84 0.26 11.92 4.70
C ARG A 84 0.97 11.63 3.39
N LEU A 85 0.25 11.75 2.27
CA LEU A 85 0.82 11.59 0.93
C LEU A 85 1.49 12.88 0.47
N LYS A 86 2.69 12.76 -0.10
CA LYS A 86 3.33 13.86 -0.84
C LYS A 86 2.69 14.00 -2.22
N HIS A 87 2.73 15.22 -2.75
CA HIS A 87 2.05 15.58 -3.98
C HIS A 87 2.58 14.85 -5.22
N ASP A 88 3.79 14.28 -5.18
CA ASP A 88 4.51 13.65 -6.29
C ASP A 88 4.48 12.12 -6.23
N GLN A 89 3.97 11.53 -5.15
CA GLN A 89 3.84 10.09 -5.03
C GLN A 89 2.84 9.53 -6.05
N ILE A 90 3.10 8.34 -6.56
CA ILE A 90 2.13 7.64 -7.41
C ILE A 90 1.29 6.73 -6.51
N VAL A 91 -0.02 6.77 -6.67
CA VAL A 91 -0.94 5.83 -6.02
C VAL A 91 -1.46 4.86 -7.07
N LEU A 92 -1.07 3.58 -6.99
CA LEU A 92 -1.59 2.51 -7.82
C LEU A 92 -2.71 1.77 -7.07
N SER A 93 -3.92 1.78 -7.63
CA SER A 93 -5.03 0.99 -7.10
C SER A 93 -5.26 -0.26 -7.92
N ILE A 94 -5.31 -1.39 -7.23
CA ILE A 94 -5.74 -2.69 -7.79
C ILE A 94 -7.13 -3.10 -7.24
N MET A 95 -7.84 -2.16 -6.62
CA MET A 95 -9.16 -2.41 -6.03
C MET A 95 -10.24 -2.55 -7.11
N ALA A 96 -11.01 -3.63 -7.03
CA ALA A 96 -12.18 -3.83 -7.88
C ALA A 96 -13.28 -2.77 -7.60
N GLY A 97 -14.03 -2.37 -8.63
CA GLY A 97 -15.25 -1.56 -8.48
C GLY A 97 -15.11 -0.08 -8.05
N ILE A 98 -13.93 0.42 -7.64
CA ILE A 98 -13.76 1.82 -7.21
C ILE A 98 -13.20 2.71 -8.33
N LYS A 99 -14.04 3.60 -8.89
CA LYS A 99 -13.63 4.57 -9.93
C LYS A 99 -12.42 5.40 -9.51
N ILE A 100 -11.51 5.67 -10.45
CA ILE A 100 -10.30 6.47 -10.22
C ILE A 100 -10.62 7.85 -9.60
N SER A 101 -11.66 8.54 -10.09
CA SER A 101 -12.12 9.82 -9.55
C SER A 101 -12.56 9.73 -8.08
N LYS A 102 -13.19 8.62 -7.69
CA LYS A 102 -13.57 8.38 -6.29
C LYS A 102 -12.34 8.18 -5.42
N ILE A 103 -11.31 7.49 -5.91
CA ILE A 103 -10.04 7.32 -5.19
C ILE A 103 -9.40 8.69 -5.00
N GLN A 104 -9.15 9.43 -6.09
CA GLN A 104 -8.53 10.76 -6.07
C GLN A 104 -9.22 11.70 -5.07
N ASN A 105 -10.54 11.76 -5.09
CA ASN A 105 -11.32 12.60 -4.17
C ASN A 105 -11.20 12.13 -2.71
N MET A 106 -11.25 10.81 -2.48
CA MET A 106 -11.24 10.26 -1.12
C MET A 106 -9.88 10.35 -0.44
N ILE A 107 -8.76 10.38 -1.17
CA ILE A 107 -7.41 10.57 -0.60
C ILE A 107 -6.84 11.97 -0.87
N ASN A 108 -7.63 12.86 -1.49
CA ASN A 108 -7.21 14.19 -1.92
C ASN A 108 -5.87 14.20 -2.69
N HIS A 109 -5.73 13.27 -3.65
CA HIS A 109 -4.48 13.08 -4.40
C HIS A 109 -4.73 12.94 -5.90
N LYS A 110 -3.90 13.60 -6.71
CA LYS A 110 -4.11 13.67 -8.16
C LYS A 110 -3.49 12.50 -8.92
N PHE A 111 -2.29 12.06 -8.54
CA PHE A 111 -1.56 11.02 -9.27
C PHE A 111 -2.01 9.64 -8.84
N VAL A 112 -3.13 9.19 -9.40
CA VAL A 112 -3.68 7.86 -9.20
C VAL A 112 -3.65 7.11 -10.52
N VAL A 113 -3.16 5.88 -10.50
CA VAL A 113 -3.26 4.90 -11.58
C VAL A 113 -4.19 3.80 -11.11
N ARG A 114 -5.05 3.31 -11.99
CA ARG A 114 -5.92 2.16 -11.70
C ARG A 114 -5.60 1.03 -12.67
N ALA A 115 -5.27 -0.13 -12.14
CA ALA A 115 -5.08 -1.37 -12.87
C ALA A 115 -6.29 -2.31 -12.71
#